data_AF-I2H2E8-F1
#
_entry.id   AF-I2H2E8-F1
#
_cell.length_a   1.000
_cell.length_b   1.000
_cell.length_c   1.000
_cell.angle_alpha   90.00
_cell.angle_beta   90.00
_cell.angle_gamma   90.00
#
_symmetry.space_group_name_H-M   'P 1'
#
loop_
_entity.id
_entity.type
_entity.pdbx_description
1 polymer ?
#
loop_
_entity_poly.entity_id
_entity_poly.type
_entity_poly.pdbx_seq_one_letter_code
_entity_poly.pdbx_strand_id
1 'polypeptide(L)'
;MLNLDQTRGFQVKVITVLDETILGTIYSVNSRNLTITLQTNTIPSPTSTSANGNDNNNSFRIIQNNFVKKLIVLNKPDKSAQINKITLPQLVDLTNIQNRIKDTSNINTINSTTNERSLVFETLKKTLNDTKIANDKIVVLGDVVIEAPFKVENVKGSGSGYELVKRIVDGVWQRKGG
;
A
#
# COMPACT_ATOMS: atom_id res chain seq x y z
N MET A 1 -29.07 27.11 -19.53
CA MET A 1 -28.94 25.64 -19.38
C MET A 1 -28.10 25.36 -18.14
N LEU A 2 -28.53 24.43 -17.28
CA LEU A 2 -27.82 24.06 -16.05
C LEU A 2 -26.68 23.09 -16.42
N ASN A 3 -25.43 23.41 -16.06
CA ASN A 3 -24.28 22.53 -16.31
C ASN A 3 -24.12 21.55 -15.13
N LEU A 4 -23.79 20.29 -15.39
CA LEU A 4 -23.61 19.24 -14.38
C LEU A 4 -22.47 19.56 -13.39
N ASP A 5 -21.50 20.37 -13.81
CA ASP A 5 -20.46 20.88 -12.91
C ASP A 5 -21.02 21.88 -11.87
N GLN A 6 -22.15 22.53 -12.18
CA GLN A 6 -22.80 23.48 -11.27
C GLN A 6 -23.67 22.80 -10.22
N THR A 7 -23.92 21.49 -10.33
CA THR A 7 -24.72 20.75 -9.34
C THR A 7 -23.89 20.21 -8.17
N ARG A 8 -22.56 20.40 -8.21
CA ARG A 8 -21.67 20.03 -7.11
C ARG A 8 -21.98 20.87 -5.87
N GLY A 9 -21.96 20.24 -4.71
CA GLY A 9 -22.29 20.88 -3.43
C GLY A 9 -23.80 21.03 -3.17
N PHE A 10 -24.68 20.59 -4.08
CA PHE A 10 -26.12 20.64 -3.85
C PHE A 10 -26.49 19.61 -2.79
N GLN A 11 -27.25 20.02 -1.78
CA GLN A 11 -27.87 19.07 -0.87
C GLN A 11 -29.11 18.50 -1.54
N VAL A 12 -29.16 17.18 -1.63
CA VAL A 12 -30.21 16.46 -2.34
C VAL A 12 -30.77 15.33 -1.48
N LYS A 13 -32.06 15.09 -1.69
CA LYS A 13 -32.78 13.90 -1.24
C LYS A 13 -32.99 13.00 -2.44
N VAL A 14 -32.36 11.83 -2.40
CA VAL A 14 -32.50 10.80 -3.42
C VAL A 14 -33.43 9.72 -2.89
N ILE A 15 -34.44 9.37 -3.67
CA ILE A 15 -35.36 8.26 -3.40
C ILE A 15 -35.00 7.17 -4.41
N THR A 16 -34.65 5.98 -3.91
CA THR A 16 -34.30 4.84 -4.76
C THR A 16 -35.56 4.12 -5.25
N VAL A 17 -35.39 3.20 -6.20
CA VAL A 17 -36.47 2.31 -6.66
C VAL A 17 -37.00 1.39 -5.56
N LEU A 18 -36.23 1.19 -4.48
CA LEU A 18 -36.64 0.44 -3.29
C LEU A 18 -37.30 1.33 -2.23
N ASP A 19 -37.66 2.57 -2.59
CA ASP A 19 -38.19 3.60 -1.69
C ASP A 19 -37.28 3.97 -0.50
N GLU A 20 -36.00 3.60 -0.57
CA GLU A 20 -34.98 4.09 0.36
C GLU A 20 -34.73 5.57 0.11
N THR A 21 -34.71 6.35 1.18
CA THR A 21 -34.39 7.79 1.13
C THR A 21 -32.97 8.03 1.60
N ILE A 22 -32.15 8.60 0.71
CA ILE A 22 -30.76 8.96 0.98
C ILE A 22 -30.64 10.48 0.94
N LEU A 23 -30.19 11.06 2.05
CA LEU A 23 -29.88 12.49 2.17
C LEU A 23 -28.36 12.68 2.07
N GLY A 24 -27.92 13.59 1.22
CA GLY A 24 -26.50 13.88 1.08
C GLY A 24 -26.22 15.07 0.20
N THR A 25 -24.94 15.43 0.12
CA THR A 25 -24.43 16.50 -0.74
C THR A 25 -23.81 15.89 -2.00
N ILE A 26 -24.14 16.41 -3.18
CA ILE A 26 -23.53 15.95 -4.43
C ILE A 26 -22.04 16.28 -4.41
N TYR A 27 -21.21 15.24 -4.37
CA TYR A 27 -19.75 15.36 -4.43
C TYR A 27 -19.27 15.38 -5.88
N SER A 28 -19.73 14.41 -6.67
CA SER A 28 -19.41 14.29 -8.08
C SER A 28 -20.53 13.61 -8.86
N VAL A 29 -20.59 13.90 -10.16
CA VAL A 29 -21.48 13.23 -11.10
C VAL A 29 -20.64 12.80 -12.28
N ASN A 30 -20.77 11.55 -12.69
CA ASN A 30 -20.13 11.03 -13.89
C ASN A 30 -21.22 10.71 -14.92
N SER A 31 -21.27 11.51 -15.98
CA SER A 31 -22.24 11.39 -17.07
C SER A 31 -22.00 10.19 -17.97
N ARG A 32 -20.75 9.68 -18.03
CA ARG A 32 -20.39 8.54 -18.88
C ARG A 32 -20.89 7.22 -18.32
N ASN A 33 -20.77 7.04 -17.00
CA ASN A 33 -21.22 5.83 -16.31
C ASN A 33 -22.59 6.01 -15.62
N LEU A 34 -23.21 7.20 -15.76
CA LEU A 34 -24.48 7.57 -15.15
C LEU A 34 -24.49 7.31 -13.63
N THR A 35 -23.43 7.72 -12.93
CA THR A 35 -23.33 7.59 -11.47
C THR A 35 -23.31 8.94 -10.76
N ILE A 36 -23.94 9.00 -9.59
CA ILE A 36 -23.94 10.15 -8.70
C ILE A 36 -23.27 9.73 -7.40
N THR A 37 -22.25 10.48 -6.98
CA THR A 37 -21.58 10.28 -5.69
C THR A 37 -22.11 11.31 -4.71
N LEU A 38 -22.71 10.82 -3.63
CA LEU A 38 -23.21 11.62 -2.52
C LEU A 38 -22.28 11.49 -1.33
N GLN A 39 -21.91 12.62 -0.75
CA GLN A 39 -21.36 12.69 0.59
C GLN A 39 -22.54 12.70 1.57
N THR A 40 -22.70 11.60 2.30
CA THR A 40 -23.69 11.46 3.36
C THR A 40 -23.01 11.74 4.69
N ASN A 41 -23.58 12.63 5.50
CA ASN A 41 -23.19 12.72 6.90
C ASN A 41 -23.83 11.52 7.58
N THR A 42 -23.01 10.51 7.91
CA THR A 42 -23.48 9.41 8.75
C THR A 42 -23.91 10.00 10.09
N ILE A 43 -25.18 9.79 10.45
CA ILE A 43 -25.59 9.81 11.85
C ILE A 43 -24.72 8.72 12.51
N PRO A 44 -23.94 9.04 13.56
CA PRO A 44 -23.09 8.05 14.20
C PRO A 44 -23.94 6.83 14.57
N SER A 45 -23.56 5.68 14.03
CA SER A 45 -24.19 4.43 14.43
C SER A 45 -23.82 4.19 15.90
N PRO A 46 -24.75 3.75 16.76
CA PRO A 46 -24.47 3.50 18.18
C PRO A 46 -23.42 2.38 18.40
N THR A 47 -22.92 1.75 17.33
CA THR A 47 -21.88 0.71 17.37
C THR A 47 -20.47 1.21 17.06
N SER A 48 -20.26 2.48 16.67
CA SER A 48 -18.92 3.03 16.47
C SER A 48 -18.35 3.58 17.79
N THR A 49 -17.63 2.72 18.52
CA THR A 49 -16.76 3.09 19.65
C THR A 49 -15.54 3.86 19.14
N SER A 50 -15.71 5.12 18.76
CA SER A 50 -14.60 6.07 18.62
C SER A 50 -14.77 7.16 19.68
N ALA A 51 -14.04 7.00 20.79
CA ALA A 51 -14.09 7.89 21.95
C ALA A 51 -13.23 9.17 21.76
N ASN A 52 -12.80 9.50 20.54
CA ASN A 52 -11.95 10.67 20.29
C ASN A 52 -12.60 11.55 19.22
N GLY A 53 -13.08 12.72 19.67
CA GLY A 53 -13.91 13.67 18.91
C GLY A 53 -13.22 14.37 17.74
N ASN A 54 -12.78 13.64 16.72
CA ASN A 54 -12.33 14.20 15.45
C ASN A 54 -12.69 13.31 14.25
N ASP A 55 -13.83 12.62 14.32
CA ASP A 55 -14.37 11.82 13.23
C ASP A 55 -15.05 12.73 12.20
N ASN A 56 -14.25 13.26 11.28
CA ASN A 56 -14.75 13.72 9.98
C ASN A 56 -15.20 12.49 9.16
N ASN A 57 -16.22 11.76 9.65
CA ASN A 57 -16.81 10.59 9.01
C ASN A 57 -17.64 11.02 7.80
N ASN A 58 -16.94 11.49 6.77
CA ASN A 58 -17.48 11.74 5.45
C ASN A 58 -17.73 10.37 4.79
N SER A 59 -18.93 9.83 5.01
CA SER A 59 -19.36 8.62 4.34
C SER A 59 -19.78 8.96 2.91
N PHE A 60 -19.27 8.22 1.93
CA PHE A 60 -19.64 8.41 0.52
C PHE A 60 -20.48 7.25 0.03
N ARG A 61 -21.56 7.57 -0.70
CA ARG A 61 -22.40 6.60 -1.40
C ARG A 61 -22.39 6.89 -2.88
N ILE A 62 -22.11 5.87 -3.69
CA ILE A 62 -22.17 5.94 -5.15
C ILE A 62 -23.45 5.26 -5.59
N ILE A 63 -24.29 5.97 -6.33
CA ILE A 63 -25.61 5.49 -6.77
C ILE A 63 -25.63 5.55 -8.30
N GLN A 64 -25.98 4.43 -8.94
CA GLN A 64 -26.25 4.45 -10.38
C GLN A 64 -27.61 5.08 -10.63
N ASN A 65 -27.71 5.92 -11.65
CA ASN A 65 -28.92 6.66 -11.99
C ASN A 65 -30.13 5.73 -12.25
N ASN A 66 -29.89 4.51 -12.72
CA ASN A 66 -30.93 3.50 -12.95
C ASN A 66 -31.69 3.10 -11.67
N PHE A 67 -31.09 3.26 -10.51
CA PHE A 67 -31.71 2.97 -9.22
C PHE A 67 -32.34 4.20 -8.56
N VAL A 68 -32.29 5.37 -9.21
CA VAL A 68 -32.88 6.61 -8.70
C VAL A 68 -34.31 6.74 -9.23
N LYS A 69 -35.28 6.65 -8.32
CA LYS A 69 -36.70 6.88 -8.62
C LYS A 69 -37.03 8.37 -8.68
N LYS A 70 -36.47 9.16 -7.76
CA LYS A 70 -36.69 10.61 -7.68
C LYS A 70 -35.53 11.32 -6.99
N LEU A 71 -35.17 12.51 -7.49
CA LEU A 71 -34.17 13.37 -6.88
C LEU A 71 -34.78 14.75 -6.58
N ILE A 72 -34.62 15.21 -5.35
CA ILE A 72 -35.15 16.49 -4.86
C ILE A 72 -33.98 17.33 -4.35
N VAL A 73 -33.82 18.55 -4.87
CA VAL A 73 -32.80 19.49 -4.40
C VAL A 73 -33.34 20.25 -3.19
N LEU A 74 -32.67 20.12 -2.05
CA LEU A 74 -33.03 20.76 -0.78
C LEU A 74 -32.35 22.11 -0.61
N ASN A 75 -31.05 22.16 -0.90
CA ASN A 75 -30.25 23.38 -0.77
C ASN A 75 -29.26 23.51 -1.93
N LYS A 76 -29.03 24.74 -2.39
CA LYS A 76 -28.03 25.09 -3.39
C LYS A 76 -26.94 25.89 -2.67
N PRO A 77 -25.66 25.49 -2.74
CA PRO A 77 -24.60 26.25 -2.10
C PRO A 77 -24.53 27.63 -2.76
N ASP A 78 -24.42 28.67 -1.94
CA ASP A 78 -24.14 30.01 -2.44
C ASP A 78 -22.80 29.99 -3.19
N LYS A 79 -22.76 30.67 -4.34
CA LYS A 79 -21.62 30.71 -5.28
C LYS A 79 -20.29 31.19 -4.64
N SER A 80 -20.30 31.60 -3.37
CA SER A 80 -19.16 32.10 -2.60
C SER A 80 -18.29 31.01 -1.97
N ALA A 81 -18.80 29.79 -1.79
CA ALA A 81 -17.97 28.67 -1.37
C ALA A 81 -17.22 28.14 -2.59
N GLN A 82 -16.11 28.82 -2.90
CA GLN A 82 -15.12 28.38 -3.87
C GLN A 82 -14.95 26.87 -3.76
N ILE A 83 -15.22 26.19 -4.86
CA ILE A 83 -14.83 24.82 -5.12
C ILE A 83 -13.38 24.74 -4.65
N ASN A 84 -13.15 24.17 -3.46
CA ASN A 84 -11.83 23.72 -3.05
C ASN A 84 -11.32 22.99 -4.28
N LYS A 85 -10.27 23.52 -4.91
CA LYS A 85 -9.61 22.89 -6.05
C LYS A 85 -9.36 21.46 -5.59
N ILE A 86 -10.23 20.54 -5.99
CA ILE A 86 -9.95 19.13 -5.91
C ILE A 86 -8.77 19.04 -6.84
N THR A 87 -7.58 18.85 -6.27
CA THR A 87 -6.41 18.44 -7.03
C THR A 87 -6.86 17.16 -7.71
N LEU A 88 -7.26 17.25 -8.99
CA LEU A 88 -7.42 16.05 -9.79
C LEU A 88 -6.11 15.30 -9.59
N PRO A 89 -6.14 14.00 -9.21
CA PRO A 89 -4.91 13.24 -9.17
C PRO A 89 -4.28 13.40 -10.55
N GLN A 90 -3.15 14.09 -10.58
CA GLN A 90 -2.45 14.41 -11.80
C GLN A 90 -2.22 13.07 -12.49
N LEU A 91 -2.69 12.91 -13.72
CA LEU A 91 -2.58 11.67 -14.47
C LEU A 91 -1.11 11.29 -14.45
N VAL A 92 -0.79 10.27 -13.65
CA VAL A 92 0.60 9.96 -13.34
C VAL A 92 1.19 9.41 -14.63
N ASP A 93 2.17 10.11 -15.17
CA ASP A 93 2.85 9.70 -16.39
C ASP A 93 3.51 8.34 -16.15
N LEU A 94 2.89 7.28 -16.68
CA LEU A 94 3.29 5.89 -16.52
C LEU A 94 4.74 5.69 -16.96
N THR A 95 5.23 6.52 -17.88
CA THR A 95 6.59 6.51 -18.40
C THR A 95 7.63 6.80 -17.31
N ASN A 96 7.34 7.76 -16.42
CA ASN A 96 8.21 8.11 -15.29
C ASN A 96 8.19 7.03 -14.19
N ILE A 97 7.05 6.37 -14.02
CA ILE A 97 6.92 5.25 -13.08
C ILE A 97 7.71 4.04 -13.62
N GLN A 98 7.62 3.74 -14.91
CA GLN A 98 8.37 2.65 -15.54
C GLN A 98 9.88 2.86 -15.43
N ASN A 99 10.35 4.10 -15.60
CA ASN A 99 11.77 4.44 -15.46
C ASN A 99 12.23 4.33 -14.01
N ARG A 100 11.42 4.79 -13.03
CA ARG A 100 11.69 4.56 -11.60
C ARG A 100 11.70 3.09 -11.22
N ILE A 101 10.84 2.26 -11.82
CA ILE A 101 10.84 0.80 -11.62
C ILE A 101 12.09 0.15 -12.22
N LYS A 102 12.60 0.65 -13.35
CA LYS A 102 13.86 0.19 -13.91
C LYS A 102 15.04 0.58 -13.03
N ASP A 103 15.04 1.78 -12.45
CA ASP A 103 16.07 2.18 -11.50
C ASP A 103 16.02 1.33 -10.22
N THR A 104 14.82 0.93 -9.73
CA THR A 104 14.70 -0.02 -8.62
C THR A 104 15.03 -1.46 -8.99
N SER A 105 15.02 -1.85 -10.27
CA SER A 105 15.47 -3.18 -10.69
C SER A 105 16.98 -3.40 -10.50
N ASN A 106 17.79 -2.33 -10.45
CA ASN A 106 19.19 -2.40 -10.00
C ASN A 106 19.31 -2.56 -8.47
N ILE A 107 18.27 -2.24 -7.70
CA ILE A 107 18.20 -2.48 -6.25
C ILE A 107 17.90 -3.96 -5.97
N ASN A 108 17.28 -4.71 -6.90
CA ASN A 108 17.04 -6.14 -6.71
C ASN A 108 18.32 -6.97 -6.64
N THR A 109 19.42 -6.53 -7.27
CA THR A 109 20.73 -7.19 -7.09
C THR A 109 21.33 -6.91 -5.70
N ILE A 110 21.10 -5.72 -5.14
CA ILE A 110 21.58 -5.33 -3.79
C ILE A 110 20.72 -6.00 -2.70
N ASN A 111 19.41 -6.10 -2.91
CA ASN A 111 18.47 -6.74 -2.00
C ASN A 111 18.58 -8.27 -2.01
N SER A 112 18.85 -8.91 -3.16
CA SER A 112 19.04 -10.37 -3.21
C SER A 112 20.29 -10.80 -2.44
N THR A 113 21.41 -10.09 -2.60
CA THR A 113 22.63 -10.34 -1.80
C THR A 113 22.41 -10.04 -0.32
N THR A 114 21.64 -9.00 0.02
CA THR A 114 21.29 -8.67 1.42
C THR A 114 20.37 -9.72 2.05
N ASN A 115 19.41 -10.26 1.29
CA ASN A 115 18.48 -11.31 1.74
C ASN A 115 19.21 -12.65 1.94
N GLU A 116 20.11 -13.01 1.01
CA GLU A 116 20.92 -14.23 1.09
C GLU A 116 21.91 -14.16 2.26
N ARG A 117 22.59 -13.01 2.43
CA ARG A 117 23.46 -12.76 3.58
C ARG A 117 22.72 -12.87 4.91
N SER A 118 21.55 -12.25 5.00
CA SER A 118 20.75 -12.24 6.24
C SER A 118 20.27 -13.65 6.61
N LEU A 119 19.86 -14.44 5.61
CA LEU A 119 19.42 -15.84 5.81
C LEU A 119 20.55 -16.74 6.32
N VAL A 120 21.73 -16.65 5.68
CA VAL A 120 22.90 -17.43 6.07
C VAL A 120 23.41 -16.98 7.45
N PHE A 121 23.44 -15.67 7.70
CA PHE A 121 23.85 -15.10 8.99
C PHE A 121 22.92 -15.52 10.14
N GLU A 122 21.61 -15.45 9.98
CA GLU A 122 20.67 -15.83 11.04
C GLU A 122 20.83 -17.31 11.42
N THR A 123 20.99 -18.19 10.42
CA THR A 123 21.18 -19.61 10.65
C THR A 123 22.51 -19.88 11.37
N LEU A 124 23.60 -19.23 10.93
CA LEU A 124 24.90 -19.35 11.57
C LEU A 124 24.89 -18.78 12.99
N LYS A 125 24.19 -17.66 13.23
CA LYS A 125 24.08 -17.07 14.56
C LYS A 125 23.30 -17.96 15.55
N LYS A 126 22.32 -18.71 15.07
CA LYS A 126 21.58 -19.72 15.87
C LYS A 126 22.43 -20.93 16.24
N THR A 127 23.36 -21.34 15.37
CA THR A 127 24.20 -22.53 15.60
C THR A 127 25.55 -22.19 16.25
N LEU A 128 26.08 -20.99 16.00
CA LEU A 128 27.39 -20.53 16.42
C LEU A 128 27.28 -19.10 16.96
N ASN A 129 27.39 -18.96 18.28
CA ASN A 129 27.21 -17.68 18.97
C ASN A 129 28.24 -16.62 18.53
N ASP A 130 29.44 -17.02 18.12
CA ASP A 130 30.49 -16.12 17.61
C ASP A 130 30.43 -15.94 16.09
N THR A 131 29.28 -15.47 15.61
CA THR A 131 29.06 -15.04 14.22
C THR A 131 28.84 -13.54 14.17
N LYS A 132 29.57 -12.85 13.29
CA LYS A 132 29.56 -11.38 13.11
C LYS A 132 29.56 -11.01 11.62
N ILE A 133 29.00 -9.85 11.28
CA ILE A 133 29.07 -9.27 9.93
C ILE A 133 30.16 -8.20 9.94
N ALA A 134 31.12 -8.29 9.03
CA ALA A 134 32.20 -7.32 8.90
C ALA A 134 32.44 -7.01 7.41
N ASN A 135 32.37 -5.73 7.03
CA ASN A 135 32.67 -5.25 5.66
C ASN A 135 31.97 -6.06 4.55
N ASP A 136 30.67 -6.30 4.71
CA ASP A 136 29.84 -7.07 3.78
C ASP A 136 30.18 -8.58 3.65
N LYS A 137 30.92 -9.10 4.63
CA LYS A 137 31.26 -10.53 4.76
C LYS A 137 30.73 -11.07 6.09
N ILE A 138 30.47 -12.37 6.15
CA ILE A 138 30.11 -13.05 7.41
C ILE A 138 31.39 -13.68 7.96
N VAL A 139 31.77 -13.31 9.19
CA VAL A 139 32.91 -13.89 9.91
C VAL A 139 32.37 -14.76 11.04
N VAL A 140 32.78 -16.02 11.06
CA VAL A 140 32.35 -17.04 12.01
C VAL A 140 33.58 -17.55 12.75
N LEU A 141 33.51 -17.60 14.09
CA LEU A 141 34.57 -18.12 14.96
C LEU A 141 35.93 -17.44 14.75
N GLY A 142 35.94 -16.18 14.29
CA GLY A 142 37.14 -15.39 13.98
C GLY A 142 37.89 -15.80 12.69
N ASP A 143 37.86 -17.08 12.32
CA ASP A 143 38.77 -17.66 11.31
C ASP A 143 38.09 -18.07 10.00
N VAL A 144 36.74 -18.11 9.96
CA VAL A 144 35.98 -18.51 8.78
C VAL A 144 35.22 -17.31 8.22
N VAL A 145 35.49 -16.98 6.96
CA VAL A 145 34.92 -15.83 6.24
C VAL A 145 34.06 -16.32 5.08
N ILE A 146 32.85 -15.80 4.96
CA ILE A 146 31.92 -16.09 3.86
C ILE A 146 31.70 -14.80 3.06
N GLU A 147 32.00 -14.86 1.78
CA GLU A 147 31.85 -13.75 0.83
C GLU A 147 30.64 -13.97 -0.09
N ALA A 148 30.06 -12.89 -0.61
CA ALA A 148 29.04 -12.97 -1.66
C ALA A 148 29.58 -13.73 -2.88
N PRO A 149 28.78 -14.58 -3.57
CA PRO A 149 27.36 -14.95 -3.37
C PRO A 149 26.96 -15.89 -2.19
N PHE A 150 27.64 -15.90 -1.03
CA PHE A 150 27.25 -16.62 0.22
C PHE A 150 26.91 -18.11 0.05
N LYS A 151 27.55 -18.74 -0.93
CA LYS A 151 27.46 -20.17 -1.23
C LYS A 151 28.59 -20.94 -0.55
N VAL A 152 28.41 -22.25 -0.50
CA VAL A 152 29.37 -23.23 0.03
C VAL A 152 30.77 -23.07 -0.61
N GLU A 153 30.82 -22.67 -1.88
CA GLU A 153 32.04 -22.41 -2.66
C GLU A 153 32.81 -21.15 -2.22
N ASN A 154 32.15 -20.19 -1.58
CA ASN A 154 32.74 -18.91 -1.17
C ASN A 154 33.03 -18.82 0.33
N VAL A 155 33.03 -19.98 1.00
CA VAL A 155 33.51 -20.09 2.38
C VAL A 155 35.03 -20.23 2.33
N LYS A 156 35.74 -19.26 2.90
CA LYS A 156 37.20 -19.22 3.03
C LYS A 156 37.57 -19.30 4.51
N GLY A 157 38.48 -20.19 4.88
CA GLY A 157 38.94 -20.33 6.26
C GLY A 157 39.74 -21.61 6.44
N SER A 158 40.40 -21.72 7.59
CA SER A 158 41.18 -22.92 7.95
C SER A 158 40.98 -23.20 9.44
N GLY A 159 40.52 -24.40 9.77
CA GLY A 159 40.25 -24.80 11.16
C GLY A 159 39.11 -25.82 11.28
N SER A 160 38.91 -26.34 12.48
CA SER A 160 37.84 -27.31 12.80
C SER A 160 36.42 -26.76 12.55
N GLY A 161 36.25 -25.43 12.59
CA GLY A 161 34.99 -24.75 12.29
C GLY A 161 34.63 -24.70 10.80
N TYR A 162 35.58 -24.90 9.89
CA TYR A 162 35.35 -24.76 8.44
C TYR A 162 34.35 -25.80 7.90
N GLU A 163 34.54 -27.07 8.24
CA GLU A 163 33.64 -28.16 7.79
C GLU A 163 32.23 -28.01 8.35
N LEU A 164 32.13 -27.56 9.61
CA LEU A 164 30.85 -27.32 10.26
C LEU A 164 30.09 -26.18 9.59
N VAL A 165 30.76 -25.05 9.34
CA VAL A 165 30.19 -23.90 8.63
C VAL A 165 29.77 -24.30 7.21
N LYS A 166 30.59 -25.09 6.50
CA LYS A 166 30.27 -25.60 5.16
C LYS A 166 28.97 -26.43 5.15
N ARG A 167 28.80 -27.32 6.12
CA ARG A 167 27.60 -28.15 6.28
C ARG A 167 26.35 -27.32 6.63
N ILE A 168 26.50 -26.30 7.48
CA ILE A 168 25.39 -25.41 7.86
C ILE A 168 24.93 -24.58 6.65
N VAL A 169 25.87 -23.99 5.91
CA VAL A 169 25.58 -23.19 4.71
C VAL A 169 24.90 -24.06 3.65
N ASP A 170 25.40 -25.27 3.40
CA ASP A 170 24.77 -26.21 2.45
C ASP A 170 23.33 -26.55 2.87
N GLY A 171 23.10 -26.84 4.16
CA GLY A 171 21.76 -27.09 4.70
C GLY A 171 20.79 -25.90 4.56
N VAL A 172 21.26 -24.65 4.56
CA VAL A 172 20.43 -23.47 4.28
C VAL A 172 19.95 -23.46 2.83
N TRP A 173 20.84 -23.76 1.89
CA TRP A 173 20.53 -23.74 0.46
C TRP A 173 19.64 -24.90 0.03
N GLN A 174 19.82 -26.09 0.62
CA GLN A 174 18.93 -27.24 0.40
C GLN A 174 17.50 -26.97 0.87
N ARG A 175 17.31 -26.22 1.96
CA ARG A 175 15.97 -25.85 2.48
C ARG A 175 15.27 -24.74 1.68
N LYS A 176 16.02 -23.94 0.91
CA LYS A 176 15.47 -22.87 0.06
C LYS A 176 15.03 -23.39 -1.33
N GLY A 177 15.59 -24.52 -1.76
CA GLY A 177 15.36 -25.10 -3.09
C GLY A 177 14.30 -26.21 -3.16
N GLY A 178 13.64 -26.55 -2.06
CA GLY A 178 12.51 -27.49 -1.99
C GLY A 178 11.23 -26.79 -1.58
#